data_AF-F7X6M3-F1
#
_entry.id   AF-F7X6M3-F1
#
_cell.length_a   1.000
_cell.length_b   1.000
_cell.length_c   1.000
_cell.angle_alpha   90.00
_cell.angle_beta   90.00
_cell.angle_gamma   90.00
#
_symmetry.space_group_name_H-M   'P 1'
#
loop_
_entity.id
_entity.type
_entity.pdbx_description
1 polymer ?
#
loop_
_entity_poly.entity_id
_entity_poly.type
_entity_poly.pdbx_seq_one_letter_code
_entity_poly.pdbx_strand_id
1 'polypeptide(L)'
;MSTTTIKQIIKDAGGPDAIAQASSKAGGDISKDAVYKWGKTGIPDRHWPVIIALTSYRPEQLYAANCAARGFPVELPHPVEAAE
;
A
#
# COMPACT_ATOMS: atom_id res chain seq x y z
N MET A 1 6.96 16.44 7.21
CA MET A 1 6.77 15.53 6.07
C MET A 1 5.94 14.36 6.57
N SER A 2 4.68 14.23 6.13
CA SER A 2 3.78 13.19 6.63
C SER A 2 4.18 11.85 6.01
N THR A 3 4.87 11.00 6.77
CA THR A 3 5.25 9.65 6.33
C THR A 3 4.00 8.84 6.04
N THR A 4 3.71 8.59 4.75
CA THR A 4 2.57 7.75 4.34
C THR A 4 2.82 6.33 4.81
N THR A 5 2.00 5.85 5.74
CA THR A 5 2.08 4.48 6.26
C THR A 5 1.01 3.59 5.62
N ILE A 6 1.23 2.28 5.64
CA ILE A 6 0.23 1.30 5.19
C ILE A 6 -1.12 1.49 5.89
N LYS A 7 -1.11 1.82 7.18
CA LYS A 7 -2.36 2.08 7.94
C LYS A 7 -3.14 3.26 7.36
N GLN A 8 -2.44 4.31 6.94
CA GLN A 8 -3.06 5.47 6.31
C GLN A 8 -3.63 5.09 4.94
N ILE A 9 -2.87 4.37 4.11
CA ILE A 9 -3.32 3.88 2.81
C ILE A 9 -4.57 3.01 2.95
N ILE A 10 -4.59 2.09 3.91
CA ILE A 10 -5.76 1.24 4.20
C ILE A 10 -6.96 2.09 4.59
N LYS A 11 -6.77 3.11 5.43
CA LYS A 11 -7.83 4.02 5.85
C LYS A 11 -8.41 4.81 4.67
N ASP A 12 -7.55 5.35 3.82
CA ASP A 12 -7.94 6.14 2.65
C ASP A 12 -8.63 5.29 1.57
N ALA A 13 -8.30 3.99 1.50
CA ALA A 13 -8.99 3.02 0.64
C ALA A 13 -10.41 2.65 1.11
N GLY A 14 -10.93 3.31 2.15
CA GLY A 14 -12.23 3.00 2.76
C GLY A 14 -12.15 1.94 3.87
N GLY A 15 -10.94 1.60 4.31
CA GLY A 15 -10.71 0.65 5.40
C GLY A 15 -10.54 -0.80 4.94
N PRO A 16 -10.27 -1.71 5.90
CA PRO A 16 -9.95 -3.10 5.63
C PRO A 16 -11.12 -3.88 5.00
N ASP A 17 -12.36 -3.57 5.39
CA ASP A 17 -13.56 -4.20 4.81
C ASP A 17 -13.76 -3.82 3.33
N ALA A 18 -13.55 -2.54 2.98
CA ALA A 18 -13.65 -2.09 1.59
C ALA A 18 -12.63 -2.78 0.69
N ILE A 19 -11.39 -2.91 1.15
CA ILE A 19 -10.33 -3.63 0.44
C ILE A 19 -10.67 -5.11 0.29
N ALA A 20 -11.13 -5.77 1.35
CA ALA A 20 -11.53 -7.18 1.30
C ALA A 20 -12.62 -7.41 0.26
N GLN A 21 -13.69 -6.60 0.30
CA GLN A 21 -14.79 -6.65 -0.67
C GLN A 21 -14.31 -6.41 -2.11
N ALA A 22 -13.49 -5.39 -2.33
CA ALA A 22 -12.97 -5.07 -3.65
C ALA A 22 -12.04 -6.18 -4.18
N SER A 23 -11.22 -6.77 -3.31
CA SER A 23 -10.36 -7.89 -3.66
C SER A 23 -11.17 -9.14 -3.99
N SER A 24 -12.23 -9.44 -3.25
CA SER A 24 -13.17 -10.53 -3.57
C SER A 24 -13.81 -10.34 -4.95
N LYS A 25 -14.20 -9.10 -5.29
CA LYS A 25 -14.73 -8.77 -6.64
C LYS A 25 -13.69 -8.93 -7.75
N ALA A 26 -12.41 -8.69 -7.46
CA ALA A 26 -11.31 -8.89 -8.39
C ALA A 26 -10.89 -10.37 -8.52
N GLY A 27 -11.60 -11.31 -7.86
CA GLY A 27 -11.30 -12.74 -7.89
C GLY A 27 -10.25 -13.19 -6.88
N GLY A 28 -9.84 -12.32 -5.95
CA GLY A 28 -8.91 -12.66 -4.87
C GLY A 28 -9.62 -12.86 -3.54
N ASP A 29 -9.36 -13.97 -2.84
CA ASP A 29 -9.92 -14.19 -1.50
C ASP A 29 -9.01 -13.59 -0.43
N ILE A 30 -9.49 -12.53 0.24
CA ILE A 30 -8.78 -11.96 1.38
C ILE A 30 -9.72 -11.50 2.48
N SER A 31 -9.43 -11.93 3.70
CA SER A 31 -10.18 -11.52 4.89
C SER A 31 -9.70 -10.17 5.43
N LYS A 32 -10.58 -9.43 6.09
CA LYS A 32 -10.25 -8.17 6.79
C LYS A 32 -9.06 -8.31 7.76
N ASP A 33 -8.94 -9.45 8.44
CA ASP A 33 -7.84 -9.75 9.37
C ASP A 33 -6.49 -9.82 8.67
N ALA A 34 -6.45 -10.28 7.42
CA ALA A 34 -5.22 -10.26 6.63
C ALA A 34 -4.81 -8.82 6.29
N VAL A 35 -5.78 -7.94 5.99
CA VAL A 35 -5.53 -6.52 5.73
C VAL A 35 -4.98 -5.82 6.98
N TYR A 36 -5.49 -6.14 8.17
CA TYR A 36 -4.93 -5.63 9.43
C TYR A 36 -3.47 -6.00 9.65
N LYS A 37 -3.05 -7.20 9.20
CA LYS A 37 -1.66 -7.67 9.32
C LYS A 37 -0.69 -6.91 8.40
N TRP A 38 -1.17 -6.37 7.29
CA TRP A 38 -0.32 -5.63 6.34
C TRP A 38 0.35 -4.42 6.95
N GLY A 39 -0.25 -3.80 7.97
CA GLY A 39 0.39 -2.70 8.70
C GLY A 39 1.75 -3.05 9.32
N LYS A 40 2.04 -4.35 9.51
CA LYS A 40 3.35 -4.86 9.97
C LYS A 40 4.14 -5.55 8.87
N THR A 41 3.48 -6.28 7.97
CA THR A 41 4.17 -7.15 6.99
C THR A 41 4.37 -6.52 5.62
N GLY A 42 3.69 -5.43 5.30
CA GLY A 42 3.54 -4.97 3.92
C GLY A 42 2.28 -5.51 3.24
N ILE A 43 1.81 -4.78 2.24
CA ILE A 43 0.73 -5.12 1.32
C ILE A 43 1.30 -5.99 0.18
N PRO A 44 0.81 -7.22 -0.03
CA PRO A 44 1.24 -8.05 -1.15
C PRO A 44 0.90 -7.42 -2.50
N ASP A 45 1.82 -7.50 -3.45
CA ASP A 45 1.80 -6.88 -4.79
C ASP A 45 0.53 -7.22 -5.58
N ARG A 46 0.03 -8.45 -5.42
CA ARG A 46 -1.23 -8.92 -6.04
C ARG A 46 -2.46 -8.08 -5.67
N HIS A 47 -2.44 -7.38 -4.54
CA HIS A 47 -3.55 -6.53 -4.09
C HIS A 47 -3.34 -5.06 -4.42
N TRP A 48 -2.19 -4.67 -4.98
CA TRP A 48 -1.93 -3.27 -5.31
C TRP A 48 -2.91 -2.70 -6.34
N PRO A 49 -3.29 -3.42 -7.43
CA PRO A 49 -4.28 -2.90 -8.38
C PRO A 49 -5.62 -2.55 -7.71
N VAL A 50 -6.03 -3.36 -6.73
CA VAL A 50 -7.27 -3.12 -5.96
C VAL A 50 -7.14 -1.85 -5.12
N ILE A 51 -6.03 -1.65 -4.43
CA ILE A 51 -5.82 -0.44 -3.61
C ILE A 51 -5.69 0.81 -4.49
N ILE A 52 -4.99 0.72 -5.62
CA ILE A 52 -4.85 1.81 -6.60
C ILE A 52 -6.23 2.15 -7.19
N ALA A 53 -7.10 1.16 -7.41
CA ALA A 53 -8.46 1.43 -7.89
C ALA A 53 -9.35 2.10 -6.84
N LEU A 54 -9.10 1.86 -5.55
CA LEU A 54 -9.85 2.44 -4.43
C LEU A 54 -9.31 3.80 -3.95
N THR A 55 -8.10 4.17 -4.35
CA THR A 55 -7.39 5.36 -3.84
C THR A 55 -6.74 6.14 -4.96
N SER A 56 -6.11 7.28 -4.64
CA SER A 56 -5.24 7.99 -5.59
C SER A 56 -3.75 7.65 -5.41
N TYR A 57 -3.43 6.62 -4.62
CA TYR A 57 -2.05 6.21 -4.40
C TYR A 57 -1.46 5.53 -5.64
N ARG A 58 -0.19 5.80 -5.88
CA ARG A 58 0.60 5.18 -6.94
C ARG A 58 1.38 3.96 -6.42
N PRO A 59 1.76 3.00 -7.28
CA PRO A 59 2.56 1.84 -6.90
C PRO A 59 3.82 2.18 -6.10
N GLU A 60 4.49 3.29 -6.43
CA GLU A 60 5.72 3.75 -5.77
C GLU A 60 5.46 4.11 -4.31
N GLN A 61 4.30 4.68 -4.01
CA GLN A 61 3.90 5.03 -2.64
C GLN A 61 3.56 3.78 -1.83
N LEU A 62 2.91 2.79 -2.45
CA LEU A 62 2.66 1.47 -1.84
C LEU A 62 3.98 0.76 -1.51
N TYR A 63 4.93 0.78 -2.45
CA TYR A 63 6.26 0.23 -2.26
C TYR A 63 7.01 0.90 -1.11
N ALA A 64 7.05 2.24 -1.10
CA ALA A 64 7.70 3.02 -0.04
C ALA A 64 7.11 2.68 1.34
N ALA A 65 5.79 2.62 1.44
CA ALA A 65 5.09 2.26 2.67
C ALA A 65 5.37 0.80 3.10
N ASN A 66 5.46 -0.13 2.15
CA ASN A 66 5.79 -1.53 2.39
C ASN A 66 7.16 -1.71 3.00
N CYS A 67 8.17 -1.10 2.40
CA CYS A 67 9.52 -1.24 2.90
C CYS A 67 9.70 -0.53 4.24
N ALA A 68 9.07 0.64 4.45
CA ALA A 68 9.01 1.27 5.77
C ALA A 68 8.36 0.36 6.83
N ALA A 69 7.27 -0.33 6.48
CA ALA A 69 6.60 -1.26 7.40
C ALA A 69 7.45 -2.50 7.73
N ARG A 70 8.22 -3.01 6.75
CA ARG A 70 9.12 -4.16 6.94
C ARG A 70 10.44 -3.79 7.63
N GLY A 71 10.69 -2.51 7.90
CA GLY A 71 11.96 -2.04 8.44
C GLY A 71 13.12 -2.17 7.44
N PHE A 72 12.83 -2.31 6.15
CA PHE A 72 13.86 -2.19 5.12
C PHE A 72 14.15 -0.69 4.90
N PRO A 73 15.42 -0.27 4.92
CA PRO A 73 15.76 1.08 4.49
C PRO A 73 15.40 1.20 3.01
N VAL A 74 14.39 2.02 2.70
CA VAL A 74 14.14 2.42 1.31
C VAL A 74 15.10 3.55 1.02
N GLU A 75 16.18 3.27 0.31
CA GLU A 75 16.73 4.27 -0.58
C GLU A 75 15.70 4.45 -1.70
N LEU A 76 14.76 5.38 -1.50
CA LEU A 76 14.00 5.89 -2.63
C LEU A 76 15.05 6.50 -3.57
N PRO A 77 15.04 6.20 -4.89
CA PRO A 77 15.89 6.93 -5.80
C PRO A 77 15.54 8.41 -5.60
N HIS A 78 16.53 9.17 -5.13
CA HIS A 78 16.45 10.63 -5.12
C HIS A 78 16.00 11.04 -6.53
N PRO A 79 15.09 12.02 -6.68
CA PRO A 79 14.91 12.62 -7.98
C PRO A 79 16.30 13.03 -8.44
N VAL A 80 16.78 12.42 -9.52
CA VAL A 80 18.02 12.84 -10.17
C VAL A 80 17.75 14.27 -10.59
N GLU A 81 18.24 15.21 -9.79
CA GLU A 81 18.27 16.63 -10.12
C GLU A 81 19.13 16.71 -11.38
N ALA A 82 18.45 16.79 -12.51
CA ALA A 82 19.05 16.88 -13.81
C ALA A 82 19.72 18.26 -13.94
N ALA A 83 21.02 18.20 -14.26
CA ALA A 83 21.80 19.19 -14.98
C ALA A 83 22.03 20.57 -14.33
N GLU A 84 23.31 20.88 -14.09
CA GLU A 84 24.05 21.92 -14.84
C GLU A 84 25.54 21.54 -14.96
#